data_AF-A0A0C3CV11-F1
#
_entry.id   AF-A0A0C3CV11-F1
#
_cell.length_a   1.000
_cell.length_b   1.000
_cell.length_c   1.000
_cell.angle_alpha   90.00
_cell.angle_beta   90.00
_cell.angle_gamma   90.00
#
_symmetry.space_group_name_H-M   'P 1'
#
loop_
_entity.id
_entity.type
_entity.pdbx_description
1 polymer ?
#
loop_
_entity_poly.entity_id
_entity_poly.type
_entity_poly.pdbx_seq_one_letter_code
_entity_poly.pdbx_strand_id
1 'polypeptide(L)'
;LEKIRAKPKVAACGRKAGSPARFDTAFVWDKGHQLRVFWGPDKMQIAQVRVIFKLPDHLGHYPHPLAYMEWFTSLRHRDPISGQFIVSHS
;
A
#
# COMPACT_ATOMS: atom_id res chain seq x y z
N LEU A 1 0.16 5.25 16.80
CA LEU A 1 -0.26 5.21 15.39
C LEU A 1 0.99 5.09 14.53
N GLU A 2 1.09 4.05 13.72
CA GLU A 2 2.23 3.84 12.83
C GLU A 2 2.13 4.80 11.63
N LYS A 3 3.26 5.40 11.23
CA LYS A 3 3.28 6.44 10.18
C LYS A 3 3.64 5.83 8.84
N ILE A 4 2.67 5.78 7.93
CA ILE A 4 2.85 5.32 6.54
C ILE A 4 3.55 6.41 5.71
N ARG A 5 4.51 6.02 4.88
CA ARG A 5 5.31 6.90 4.02
C ARG A 5 5.25 6.45 2.57
N ALA A 6 5.11 7.43 1.69
CA ALA A 6 5.32 7.29 0.26
C ALA A 6 6.21 8.44 -0.20
N LYS A 7 7.40 8.11 -0.71
CA LYS A 7 8.40 9.05 -1.20
C LYS A 7 8.86 8.61 -2.58
N PRO A 8 8.66 9.43 -3.63
CA PRO A 8 9.19 9.13 -4.95
C PRO A 8 10.72 9.27 -4.96
N LYS A 9 11.34 8.68 -5.99
CA LYS A 9 12.76 8.92 -6.28
C LYS A 9 12.93 10.38 -6.66
N VAL A 10 13.92 11.04 -6.05
CA VAL A 10 14.28 12.42 -6.37
C VAL A 10 15.70 12.39 -6.95
N ALA A 11 15.85 12.90 -8.18
CA ALA A 11 17.16 13.04 -8.79
C ALA A 11 18.03 14.06 -8.05
N ALA A 12 19.34 13.89 -8.09
CA ALA A 12 20.25 14.92 -7.60
C ALA A 12 20.11 16.20 -8.44
N CYS A 13 20.19 17.36 -7.81
CA CYS A 13 20.10 18.64 -8.50
C CYS A 13 21.04 19.66 -7.84
N GLY A 14 22.05 20.12 -8.59
CA GLY A 14 23.11 20.98 -8.08
C GLY A 14 23.83 20.35 -6.89
N ARG A 15 23.80 21.02 -5.73
CA ARG A 15 24.41 20.54 -4.47
C ARG A 15 23.50 19.63 -3.65
N LYS A 16 22.26 19.38 -4.08
CA LYS A 16 21.33 18.50 -3.36
C LYS A 16 21.51 17.06 -3.85
N ALA A 17 21.86 16.17 -2.92
CA ALA A 17 21.90 14.74 -3.17
C ALA A 17 20.51 14.21 -3.54
N GLY A 18 20.48 13.25 -4.45
CA GLY A 18 19.25 12.54 -4.78
C GLY A 18 18.77 11.68 -3.61
N SER A 19 17.49 11.31 -3.64
CA SER A 19 16.89 10.38 -2.68
C SER A 19 16.31 9.18 -3.42
N PRO A 20 16.54 7.94 -2.93
CA PRO A 20 15.84 6.78 -3.46
C PRO A 20 14.34 6.88 -3.14
N ALA A 21 13.54 6.14 -3.91
CA ALA A 21 12.12 5.97 -3.62
C ALA A 21 11.94 5.09 -2.36
N ARG A 22 10.90 5.38 -1.59
CA ARG A 22 10.47 4.57 -0.45
C ARG A 22 8.95 4.54 -0.39
N PHE A 23 8.40 3.35 -0.52
CA PHE A 23 6.96 3.11 -0.47
C PHE A 23 6.70 2.05 0.58
N ASP A 24 5.95 2.41 1.62
CA ASP A 24 5.59 1.46 2.66
C ASP A 24 4.46 0.54 2.16
N THR A 25 4.46 -0.71 2.64
CA THR A 25 3.49 -1.74 2.29
C THR A 25 2.53 -1.95 3.46
N ALA A 26 1.24 -2.13 3.16
CA ALA A 26 0.20 -2.33 4.15
C ALA A 26 -0.68 -3.54 3.81
N PHE A 27 -1.17 -4.20 4.85
CA PHE A 27 -2.29 -5.12 4.74
C PHE A 27 -3.59 -4.32 4.74
N VAL A 28 -4.41 -4.53 3.71
CA VAL A 28 -5.70 -3.89 3.57
C VAL A 28 -6.79 -4.94 3.73
N TRP A 29 -7.80 -4.58 4.50
CA TRP A 29 -9.03 -5.34 4.66
C TRP A 29 -10.20 -4.47 4.21
N ASP A 30 -11.16 -5.06 3.51
CA ASP A 30 -12.38 -4.35 3.12
C ASP A 30 -13.40 -4.37 4.27
N LYS A 31 -13.82 -3.17 4.70
CA LYS A 31 -14.82 -2.97 5.77
C LYS A 31 -16.26 -3.22 5.32
N GLY A 32 -16.51 -3.38 4.02
CA GLY A 32 -17.85 -3.62 3.45
C GLY A 32 -18.44 -5.00 3.79
N HIS A 33 -17.60 -5.96 4.19
CA HIS A 33 -18.05 -7.29 4.60
C HIS A 33 -18.08 -7.38 6.13
N GLN A 34 -19.29 -7.54 6.65
CA GLN A 34 -19.62 -7.67 8.08
C GLN A 34 -18.59 -8.52 8.84
N LEU A 35 -18.18 -7.99 9.99
CA LEU A 35 -17.21 -8.53 10.95
C LEU A 35 -17.77 -9.81 11.61
N ARG A 36 -17.94 -10.88 10.83
CA ARG A 36 -18.25 -12.22 11.33
C ARG A 36 -17.26 -13.19 10.73
N VAL A 37 -16.60 -13.91 11.64
CA VAL A 37 -15.65 -15.00 11.40
C VAL A 37 -14.25 -14.54 11.00
N PHE A 38 -13.26 -15.14 11.66
CA PHE A 38 -11.84 -15.13 11.30
C PHE A 38 -11.70 -15.52 9.81
N TRP A 39 -11.58 -14.55 8.90
CA TRP A 39 -11.40 -14.85 7.49
C TRP A 39 -9.95 -15.28 7.26
N GLY A 40 -9.77 -16.39 6.55
CA GLY A 40 -8.46 -16.87 6.12
C GLY A 40 -7.72 -15.85 5.25
N PRO A 41 -6.44 -16.12 4.92
CA PRO A 41 -5.56 -15.21 4.17
C PRO A 41 -6.15 -14.73 2.82
N ASP A 42 -7.16 -15.42 2.28
CA ASP A 42 -7.82 -15.10 1.01
C ASP A 42 -8.58 -13.76 1.00
N LYS A 43 -8.93 -13.19 2.15
CA LYS A 43 -9.59 -11.88 2.25
C LYS A 43 -8.69 -10.72 2.63
N MET A 44 -7.42 -11.01 2.89
CA MET A 44 -6.42 -9.99 3.19
C MET A 44 -5.62 -9.70 1.92
N GLN A 45 -5.64 -8.45 1.49
CA GLN A 45 -4.85 -8.01 0.35
C GLN A 45 -3.64 -7.23 0.83
N ILE A 46 -2.53 -7.37 0.11
CA ILE A 46 -1.33 -6.57 0.34
C ILE A 46 -1.33 -5.46 -0.69
N ALA A 47 -1.04 -4.24 -0.26
CA ALA A 47 -0.88 -3.11 -1.16
C ALA A 47 0.35 -2.29 -0.79
N GLN A 48 1.03 -1.75 -1.80
CA GLN A 48 2.10 -0.77 -1.62
C GLN A 48 1.52 0.63 -1.82
N VAL A 49 1.79 1.53 -0.87
CA VAL A 49 1.32 2.92 -0.95
C VAL A 49 2.27 3.73 -1.83
N ARG A 50 1.79 4.15 -3.00
CA ARG A 50 2.58 4.86 -4.01
C ARG A 50 2.54 6.37 -3.82
N VAL A 51 1.37 6.93 -3.50
CA VAL A 51 1.19 8.37 -3.29
C VAL A 51 0.19 8.61 -2.18
N ILE A 52 0.46 9.60 -1.33
CA ILE A 52 -0.49 10.13 -0.34
C ILE A 52 -0.74 11.59 -0.70
N PHE A 53 -2.00 11.97 -0.89
CA PHE A 53 -2.37 13.30 -1.37
C PHE A 53 -3.67 13.79 -0.74
N LYS A 54 -3.87 15.10 -0.73
CA LYS A 54 -5.17 15.70 -0.44
C LYS A 54 -5.92 15.86 -1.76
N LEU A 55 -7.19 15.49 -1.78
CA LEU A 55 -8.00 15.68 -2.98
C LEU A 55 -8.13 17.20 -3.26
N PRO A 56 -7.88 17.66 -4.50
CA PRO A 56 -8.12 19.05 -4.87
C PRO A 56 -9.58 19.45 -4.65
N ASP A 57 -9.81 20.67 -4.14
CA ASP A 57 -11.14 21.12 -3.70
C ASP A 57 -12.23 21.06 -4.80
N HIS A 58 -11.83 21.20 -6.07
CA HIS A 58 -12.75 21.12 -7.21
C HIS A 58 -13.24 19.69 -7.55
N LEU A 59 -12.58 18.65 -7.02
CA LEU A 59 -12.98 17.24 -7.18
C LEU A 59 -13.78 16.71 -5.98
N GLY A 60 -14.00 17.56 -4.97
CA GLY A 60 -14.70 17.21 -3.74
C GLY A 60 -13.82 17.40 -2.50
N HIS A 61 -14.46 17.36 -1.34
CA HIS A 61 -13.79 17.55 -0.06
C HIS A 61 -13.78 16.26 0.74
N TYR A 62 -12.58 15.80 1.12
CA TYR A 62 -12.41 14.66 2.02
C TYR A 62 -11.69 15.10 3.30
N PRO A 63 -12.20 14.71 4.48
CA PRO A 63 -11.61 15.10 5.76
C PRO A 63 -10.24 14.45 6.02
N HIS A 64 -9.86 13.47 5.19
CA HIS A 64 -8.63 12.69 5.34
C HIS A 64 -7.83 12.67 4.03
N PRO A 65 -6.49 12.60 4.11
CA PRO A 65 -5.67 12.35 2.94
C PRO A 65 -6.06 11.03 2.27
N LEU A 66 -6.06 11.04 0.94
CA LEU A 66 -6.26 9.86 0.11
C LEU A 66 -4.91 9.24 -0.24
N ALA A 67 -4.92 7.95 -0.56
CA ALA A 67 -3.73 7.23 -0.98
C ALA A 67 -3.99 6.47 -2.28
N TYR A 68 -3.09 6.62 -3.24
CA TYR A 68 -3.00 5.74 -4.39
C TYR A 68 -2.14 4.53 -4.01
N MET A 69 -2.70 3.34 -4.19
CA MET A 69 -2.08 2.08 -3.81
C MET A 69 -1.97 1.17 -5.02
N GLU A 70 -0.90 0.42 -5.06
CA GLU A 70 -0.70 -0.66 -6.01
C GLU A 70 -0.88 -1.99 -5.30
N TRP A 71 -1.73 -2.84 -5.86
CA TRP A 71 -2.12 -4.11 -5.25
C TRP A 71 -1.14 -5.22 -5.60
N PHE A 72 -0.86 -6.07 -4.62
CA PHE A 72 -0.23 -7.36 -4.88
C PHE A 72 -1.30 -8.45 -5.08
N THR A 73 -0.89 -9.55 -5.68
CA THR A 73 -1.70 -10.77 -5.81
C THR A 73 -2.17 -11.27 -4.44
N SER A 74 -3.38 -11.82 -4.40
CA SER A 74 -3.92 -12.46 -3.18
C SER A 74 -2.99 -13.54 -2.62
N LEU A 75 -3.03 -13.71 -1.30
CA LEU A 75 -2.21 -14.66 -0.55
C LEU A 75 -2.68 -16.11 -0.74
N ARG A 76 -2.52 -16.64 -1.95
CA ARG A 76 -2.99 -17.99 -2.33
C ARG A 76 -1.88 -19.03 -2.34
N HIS A 77 -0.69 -18.66 -2.83
CA HIS A 77 0.42 -19.59 -3.01
C HIS A 77 1.48 -19.40 -1.91
N ARG A 78 1.97 -20.51 -1.35
CA ARG A 78 3.09 -20.50 -0.41
C ARG A 78 4.30 -21.16 -1.03
N ASP A 79 5.46 -20.58 -0.78
CA ASP A 79 6.73 -21.20 -1.10
C ASP A 79 6.90 -22.48 -0.25
N PRO A 80 7.14 -23.66 -0.84
CA PRO A 80 7.18 -24.92 -0.11
C PRO A 80 8.38 -25.03 0.85
N ILE A 81 9.42 -24.22 0.68
CA ILE A 81 10.64 -24.27 1.50
C ILE A 81 10.50 -23.34 2.71
N SER A 82 10.15 -22.08 2.48
CA SER A 82 10.07 -21.04 3.52
C SER A 82 8.71 -20.95 4.20
N GLY A 83 7.65 -21.53 3.60
CA GLY A 83 6.27 -21.40 4.05
C GLY A 83 5.67 -20.01 3.87
N GLN A 84 6.42 -19.07 3.28
CA GLN A 84 5.99 -17.69 3.07
C GLN A 84 5.02 -17.58 1.89
N PHE A 85 4.13 -16.59 1.92
CA PHE A 85 3.28 -16.30 0.77
C PHE A 85 4.10 -15.66 -0.35
N ILE A 86 3.94 -16.19 -1.57
CA ILE A 86 4.51 -15.59 -2.76
C ILE A 86 3.51 -14.55 -3.28
N VAL A 87 3.97 -13.32 -3.45
CA VAL A 87 3.16 -12.23 -4.00
C VAL A 87 3.89 -11.51 -5.13
N SER A 88 3.16 -11.14 -6.17
CA SER A 88 3.63 -10.27 -7.24
C SER A 88 2.74 -9.02 -7.32
N HIS A 89 3.22 -7.95 -7.95
CA HIS A 89 2.33 -6.85 -8.32
C HIS A 89 1.24 -7.38 -9.27
N SER A 90 0.02 -6.86 -9.12
CA SER A 90 -1.12 -7.20 -9.99
C SER A 90 -1.10 -6.43 -11.30
#